data_AF-A0A7V9UEP8-F1
#
_entry.id   AF-A0A7V9UEP8-F1
#
_cell.length_a   1.000
_cell.length_b   1.000
_cell.length_c   1.000
_cell.angle_alpha   90.00
_cell.angle_beta   90.00
_cell.angle_gamma   90.00
#
_symmetry.space_group_name_H-M   'P 1'
#
loop_
_entity.id
_entity.type
_entity.pdbx_description
1 polymer ?
#
loop_
_entity_poly.entity_id
_entity_poly.type
_entity_poly.pdbx_seq_one_letter_code
_entity_poly.pdbx_strand_id
1 'polypeptide(L)'
;MKLAVAGKGGSGKTTLSGTLARFLGRAGHDVIALDCDTNPMLGVSLGVGPEETDRLVTVRQSLAEGDVEHQPTIEGIIETFGTDAADGVRLVVVSRIDLANPG
;
A
#
# COMPACT_ATOMS: atom_id res chain seq x y z
N MET A 1 -1.76 -16.42 -0.52
CA MET A 1 -0.29 -16.40 -0.70
C MET A 1 0.25 -15.11 -0.11
N LYS A 2 1.51 -15.05 0.37
CA LYS A 2 2.16 -13.81 0.83
C LYS A 2 3.51 -13.66 0.12
N LEU A 3 3.78 -12.47 -0.43
CA LEU A 3 5.02 -12.14 -1.12
C LEU A 3 5.58 -10.83 -0.58
N ALA A 4 6.89 -10.80 -0.32
CA ALA A 4 7.61 -9.58 0.00
C ALA A 4 8.69 -9.32 -1.06
N VAL A 5 8.77 -8.09 -1.56
CA VAL A 5 9.78 -7.67 -2.54
C VAL A 5 10.71 -6.66 -1.88
N ALA A 6 11.98 -7.04 -1.72
CA ALA A 6 13.01 -6.23 -1.05
C ALA A 6 14.24 -6.04 -1.96
N GLY A 7 15.07 -5.03 -1.66
CA GLY A 7 16.19 -4.63 -2.51
C GLY A 7 16.62 -3.17 -2.33
N LYS A 8 17.78 -2.81 -2.87
CA LYS A 8 18.36 -1.46 -2.77
C LYS A 8 17.51 -0.38 -3.45
N GLY A 9 17.79 0.89 -3.15
CA GLY A 9 17.22 2.02 -3.90
C GLY A 9 17.49 1.87 -5.41
N GLY A 10 16.48 2.10 -6.24
CA GLY A 10 16.58 1.99 -7.70
C GLY A 10 16.67 0.57 -8.29
N SER A 11 16.51 -0.50 -7.49
CA SER A 11 16.55 -1.88 -8.00
C SER A 11 15.28 -2.35 -8.74
N GLY A 12 14.30 -1.48 -8.95
CA GLY A 12 13.05 -1.81 -9.65
C GLY A 12 11.99 -2.52 -8.80
N LYS A 13 12.07 -2.46 -7.47
CA LYS A 13 11.11 -3.14 -6.56
C LYS A 13 9.66 -2.76 -6.87
N THR A 14 9.35 -1.47 -6.90
CA THR A 14 7.99 -0.97 -7.14
C THR A 14 7.48 -1.42 -8.51
N THR A 15 8.34 -1.39 -9.53
CA THR A 15 8.02 -1.87 -10.88
C THR A 15 7.68 -3.36 -10.86
N LEU A 16 8.50 -4.18 -10.19
CA LEU A 16 8.25 -5.61 -10.07
C LEU A 16 6.97 -5.90 -9.27
N SER A 17 6.79 -5.25 -8.12
CA SER A 17 5.61 -5.39 -7.27
C SER A 17 4.33 -5.02 -8.00
N GLY A 18 4.31 -3.87 -8.68
CA GLY A 18 3.14 -3.43 -9.45
C GLY A 18 2.84 -4.35 -10.62
N THR A 19 3.88 -4.80 -11.35
CA THR A 19 3.72 -5.74 -12.47
C THR A 19 3.13 -7.08 -12.00
N LEU A 20 3.67 -7.62 -10.91
CA LEU A 20 3.22 -8.90 -10.38
C LEU A 20 1.82 -8.82 -9.78
N ALA A 21 1.51 -7.74 -9.05
CA ALA A 21 0.17 -7.52 -8.51
C ALA A 21 -0.88 -7.47 -9.63
N ARG A 22 -0.62 -6.67 -10.68
CA ARG A 22 -1.51 -6.58 -11.85
C ARG A 22 -1.61 -7.90 -12.60
N PHE A 23 -0.50 -8.63 -12.75
CA PHE A 23 -0.51 -9.94 -13.39
C PHE A 23 -1.41 -10.94 -12.65
N LEU A 24 -1.28 -11.01 -11.31
CA LEU A 24 -2.08 -11.90 -10.47
C LEU A 24 -3.56 -11.47 -10.44
N GLY A 25 -3.84 -10.17 -10.38
CA GLY A 25 -5.21 -9.65 -10.43
C GLY A 25 -5.92 -9.99 -11.74
N ARG A 26 -5.24 -9.80 -12.88
CA ARG A 26 -5.77 -10.23 -14.20
C ARG A 26 -5.97 -11.75 -14.31
N ALA A 27 -5.22 -12.54 -13.55
CA ALA A 27 -5.41 -13.98 -13.47
C ALA A 27 -6.60 -14.41 -12.59
N GLY A 28 -7.34 -13.46 -12.00
CA GLY A 28 -8.51 -13.70 -11.17
C GLY A 28 -8.18 -14.00 -9.71
N HIS A 29 -6.97 -13.67 -9.25
CA HIS A 29 -6.64 -13.76 -7.83
C HIS A 29 -7.06 -12.50 -7.07
N ASP A 30 -7.51 -12.68 -5.82
CA ASP A 30 -7.69 -11.57 -4.89
C ASP A 30 -6.33 -11.04 -4.45
N VAL A 31 -5.97 -9.84 -4.91
CA VAL A 31 -4.66 -9.24 -4.66
C VAL A 31 -4.82 -7.98 -3.81
N ILE A 32 -4.19 -8.01 -2.63
CA ILE A 32 -3.93 -6.83 -1.82
C ILE A 32 -2.46 -6.46 -1.98
N ALA A 33 -2.20 -5.29 -2.55
CA ALA A 33 -0.88 -4.72 -2.70
C ALA A 33 -0.60 -3.76 -1.54
N LEU A 34 0.40 -4.08 -0.72
CA LEU A 34 0.84 -3.25 0.41
C LEU A 34 2.02 -2.39 -0.04
N ASP A 35 1.86 -1.07 -0.02
CA ASP A 35 2.98 -0.14 -0.23
C ASP A 35 3.61 0.23 1.11
N CYS A 36 4.80 -0.33 1.35
CA CYS A 36 5.59 -0.08 2.55
C CYS A 36 6.79 0.85 2.29
N ASP A 37 6.85 1.53 1.15
CA ASP A 37 7.94 2.45 0.83
C ASP A 37 7.71 3.81 1.50
N THR A 38 8.80 4.50 1.82
CA THR A 38 8.79 5.89 2.29
C THR A 38 8.30 6.86 1.22
N ASN A 39 8.45 6.49 -0.05
CA ASN A 39 7.89 7.23 -1.18
C ASN A 39 6.93 6.28 -1.95
N PRO A 40 5.62 6.33 -1.67
CA PRO A 40 4.68 5.30 -2.10
C PRO A 40 4.30 5.45 -3.58
N MET A 41 5.23 5.02 -4.45
CA MET A 41 5.05 5.04 -5.90
C MET A 41 4.28 3.82 -6.43
N LEU A 42 3.86 2.88 -5.57
CA LEU A 42 3.12 1.71 -6.00
C LEU A 42 1.72 2.08 -6.49
N GLY A 43 1.04 3.05 -5.86
CA GLY A 43 -0.28 3.50 -6.29
C GLY A 43 -0.29 4.05 -7.72
N VAL A 44 0.70 4.88 -8.04
CA VAL A 44 0.92 5.35 -9.42
C VAL A 44 1.17 4.18 -10.39
N SER A 45 2.01 3.21 -9.98
CA SER A 45 2.32 2.02 -10.80
C SER A 45 1.10 1.12 -11.03
N LEU A 46 0.14 1.11 -10.10
CA LEU A 46 -1.11 0.36 -10.18
C LEU A 46 -2.25 1.13 -10.87
N GLY A 47 -2.00 2.37 -11.32
CA GLY A 47 -2.99 3.18 -12.04
C GLY A 47 -4.01 3.90 -11.17
N VAL A 48 -3.77 4.01 -9.86
CA VAL A 48 -4.61 4.78 -8.91
C VAL A 48 -4.52 6.28 -9.19
N GLY A 49 -3.36 6.75 -9.67
CA GLY A 49 -3.08 8.16 -9.92
C GLY A 49 -2.50 8.87 -8.69
N PRO A 50 -1.83 10.03 -8.90
CA PRO A 50 -1.11 10.72 -7.85
C PRO A 50 -2.03 11.29 -6.77
N GLU A 51 -3.17 11.88 -7.14
CA GLU A 51 -4.10 12.51 -6.18
C GLU A 51 -4.66 11.52 -5.15
N GLU A 52 -5.16 10.37 -5.60
CA GLU A 52 -5.67 9.35 -4.68
C GLU A 52 -4.55 8.64 -3.91
N THR A 53 -3.36 8.51 -4.52
CA THR A 53 -2.18 8.00 -3.80
C THR A 53 -1.81 8.96 -2.65
N ASP A 54 -1.79 10.26 -2.91
CA ASP A 54 -1.49 11.29 -1.90
C ASP A 54 -2.57 11.32 -0.81
N ARG A 55 -3.86 11.17 -1.16
CA ARG A 55 -4.94 11.06 -0.18
C ARG A 55 -4.71 9.90 0.79
N LEU A 56 -4.32 8.72 0.31
CA LEU A 56 -4.03 7.57 1.17
C LEU A 56 -2.83 7.82 2.09
N VAL A 57 -1.81 8.52 1.60
CA VAL A 57 -0.67 8.96 2.42
C VAL A 57 -1.13 9.90 3.53
N THR A 58 -1.97 10.88 3.22
CA THR A 58 -2.52 11.83 4.21
C THR A 58 -3.35 11.11 5.28
N VAL A 59 -4.28 10.22 4.89
CA VAL A 59 -5.09 9.45 5.85
C VAL A 59 -4.20 8.62 6.77
N ARG A 60 -3.12 8.05 6.23
CA ARG A 60 -2.14 7.30 7.04
C ARG A 60 -1.32 8.20 7.97
N GLN A 61 -0.98 9.43 7.56
CA GLN A 61 -0.30 10.39 8.42
C GLN A 61 -1.18 10.83 9.59
N SER A 62 -2.46 11.11 9.35
CA SER A 62 -3.43 11.43 10.41
C SER A 62 -3.57 10.31 11.45
N LEU A 63 -3.44 9.04 11.05
CA LEU A 63 -3.35 7.92 11.99
C LEU A 63 -2.10 8.01 12.89
N ALA A 64 -0.95 8.44 12.35
CA ALA A 64 0.27 8.59 13.14
C ALA A 64 0.18 9.78 14.13
N GLU A 65 -0.59 10.81 13.76
CA GLU A 65 -0.84 12.00 14.57
C GLU A 65 -1.92 11.79 15.64
N GLY A 66 -2.69 10.71 15.54
CA GLY A 66 -3.76 10.35 16.47
C GLY A 66 -5.14 10.94 16.11
N ASP A 67 -5.25 11.57 14.94
CA ASP A 67 -6.49 12.16 14.43
C ASP A 67 -7.43 11.12 13.80
N VAL A 68 -6.89 9.94 13.45
CA VAL A 68 -7.64 8.79 12.94
C VAL A 68 -7.41 7.61 13.87
N GLU A 69 -8.47 6.89 14.22
CA GLU A 69 -8.36 5.70 15.06
C GLU A 69 -7.74 4.51 14.32
N HIS A 70 -7.02 3.67 15.05
CA HIS A 70 -6.54 2.39 14.54
C HIS A 70 -7.71 1.48 14.20
N GLN A 71 -7.64 0.86 13.02
CA GLN A 71 -8.60 -0.16 12.62
C GLN A 71 -8.23 -1.52 13.23
N PRO A 72 -9.13 -2.17 14.00
CA PRO A 72 -8.82 -3.41 14.69
C PRO A 72 -8.92 -4.65 13.79
N THR A 73 -9.55 -4.52 12.61
CA THR A 73 -9.76 -5.61 11.66
C THR A 73 -8.99 -5.37 10.36
N ILE A 74 -8.67 -6.46 9.66
CA ILE A 74 -8.02 -6.39 8.35
C ILE A 74 -8.94 -5.69 7.36
N GLU A 75 -10.23 -5.99 7.40
CA GLU A 75 -11.26 -5.38 6.56
C GLU A 75 -11.32 -3.86 6.80
N GLY A 76 -11.33 -3.43 8.06
CA GLY A 76 -11.33 -2.01 8.41
C GLY A 76 -10.05 -1.30 7.94
N ILE A 77 -8.88 -1.95 8.04
CA ILE A 77 -7.62 -1.41 7.51
C ILE A 77 -7.72 -1.22 5.99
N ILE A 78 -8.22 -2.23 5.29
CA ILE A 78 -8.35 -2.22 3.84
C ILE A 78 -9.36 -1.14 3.37
N GLU A 79 -10.45 -0.97 4.10
CA GLU A 79 -11.48 0.04 3.80
C GLU A 79 -11.01 1.47 4.11
N THR A 80 -10.25 1.66 5.19
CA THR A 80 -9.84 2.98 5.66
C THR A 80 -8.57 3.47 4.98
N PHE A 81 -7.58 2.59 4.78
CA PHE A 81 -6.25 2.92 4.28
C PHE A 81 -5.97 2.34 2.89
N GLY A 82 -7.01 1.83 2.22
CA GLY A 82 -6.90 1.25 0.90
C GLY A 82 -7.81 1.90 -0.14
N THR A 83 -7.54 1.56 -1.39
CA THR A 83 -8.34 1.98 -2.55
C THR A 83 -8.27 0.91 -3.64
N ASP A 84 -9.29 0.86 -4.48
CA ASP A 84 -9.28 -0.05 -5.63
C ASP A 84 -8.35 0.50 -6.72
N ALA A 85 -7.56 -0.39 -7.30
CA ALA A 85 -6.62 -0.10 -8.37
C ALA A 85 -6.96 -0.88 -9.64
N ALA A 86 -6.15 -0.70 -10.69
CA ALA A 86 -6.38 -1.40 -11.94
C ALA A 86 -6.25 -2.93 -11.77
N ASP A 87 -6.90 -3.66 -12.67
CA ASP A 87 -6.79 -5.12 -12.81
C ASP A 87 -7.23 -5.92 -11.57
N GLY A 88 -8.20 -5.43 -10.80
CA GLY A 88 -8.74 -6.14 -9.62
C GLY A 88 -7.79 -6.18 -8.43
N VAL A 89 -6.81 -5.27 -8.40
CA VAL A 89 -5.88 -5.11 -7.27
C VAL A 89 -6.45 -4.10 -6.29
N ARG A 90 -6.36 -4.38 -5.00
CA ARG A 90 -6.58 -3.37 -3.95
C ARG A 90 -5.25 -2.89 -3.40
N LEU A 91 -4.99 -1.58 -3.46
CA LEU A 91 -3.83 -0.97 -2.84
C LEU A 91 -4.15 -0.64 -1.38
N VAL A 92 -3.19 -0.85 -0.49
CA VAL A 92 -3.21 -0.35 0.88
C VAL A 92 -1.85 0.30 1.16
N VAL A 93 -1.86 1.56 1.59
CA VAL A 93 -0.63 2.28 1.94
C VAL A 93 -0.31 2.05 3.41
N VAL A 94 0.86 1.48 3.66
CA VAL A 94 1.36 1.18 5.01
C VAL A 94 2.70 1.87 5.17
N SER A 95 2.70 3.14 5.55
CA SER A 95 3.94 3.85 5.87
C SER A 95 4.63 3.21 7.07
N ARG A 96 5.97 3.32 7.08
CA ARG A 96 6.89 2.74 8.08
C ARG A 96 6.30 2.87 9.50
N ILE A 97 6.22 1.75 10.22
CA ILE A 97 6.06 1.77 11.67
C ILE A 97 7.39 2.28 12.19
N ASP A 98 7.44 3.54 12.61
CA ASP A 98 8.51 3.97 13.48
C ASP A 98 8.37 3.10 14.74
N LEU A 99 9.39 2.29 15.03
CA LEU A 99 9.44 1.53 16.27
C LEU A 99 9.16 2.53 17.38
N ALA A 100 8.00 2.39 18.03
CA ALA A 100 7.75 3.03 19.31
C ALA A 100 8.99 2.70 20.14
N ASN A 101 9.70 3.75 20.56
CA ASN A 101 10.92 3.63 21.33
C ASN A 101 10.62 2.63 22.46
N PRO A 102 11.30 1.46 22.53
CA PRO A 102 11.08 0.52 23.61
C PRO A 102 11.70 1.15 24.86
N GLY A 103 10.94 2.04 25.49
CA GLY A 103 11.21 2.53 26.83
C GLY A 103 10.99 1.44 27.86
#